data_AF-A0ABD0R831-F1
#
_entry.id   AF-A0ABD0R831-F1
#
_cell.length_a   1.000
_cell.length_b   1.000
_cell.length_c   1.000
_cell.angle_alpha   90.00
_cell.angle_beta   90.00
_cell.angle_gamma   90.00
#
_symmetry.space_group_name_H-M   'P 1'
#
loop_
_entity.id
_entity.type
_entity.pdbx_description
1 polymer ?
#
loop_
_entity_poly.entity_id
_entity_poly.type
_entity_poly.pdbx_seq_one_letter_code
_entity_poly.pdbx_strand_id
1 'polypeptide(L)'
;MEFATATNPTAITPEEYFDPNFELQGRDIGRPIELTIRTQKFKGTLWMSEEHPLSLVEQVTPIIDLMARTSTHFARLRDFINLRFPPGFPVKI
;
A
#
# COMPACT_ATOMS: atom_id res chain seq x y z
N MET A 1 28.40 3.63 -38.23
CA MET A 1 27.45 2.71 -37.58
C MET A 1 27.95 2.55 -36.17
N GLU A 2 27.30 3.19 -35.20
CA GLU A 2 27.70 3.03 -33.79
C GLU A 2 27.21 1.67 -33.29
N PHE A 3 28.01 1.04 -32.44
CA PHE A 3 27.77 -0.32 -31.96
C PHE A 3 27.37 -0.30 -30.49
N ALA A 4 26.54 -1.28 -30.09
CA ALA A 4 26.17 -1.46 -28.70
C ALA A 4 27.43 -1.63 -27.83
N THR A 5 27.51 -0.85 -26.75
CA THR A 5 28.60 -0.92 -25.78
C THR A 5 28.07 -1.35 -24.42
N ALA A 6 28.95 -1.81 -23.52
CA ALA A 6 28.55 -2.19 -22.16
C ALA A 6 27.87 -1.03 -21.38
N THR A 7 28.11 0.21 -21.79
CA THR A 7 27.52 1.43 -21.23
C THR A 7 26.41 2.02 -22.09
N ASN A 8 26.13 1.47 -23.27
CA ASN A 8 25.02 1.84 -24.14
C ASN A 8 24.59 0.59 -24.94
N PRO A 9 23.90 -0.36 -24.28
CA PRO A 9 23.56 -1.65 -24.88
C PRO A 9 22.49 -1.51 -25.98
N THR A 10 21.80 -0.38 -26.03
CA THR A 10 20.76 -0.03 -27.00
C THR A 10 21.28 0.73 -28.21
N ALA A 11 22.59 1.07 -28.22
CA ALA A 11 23.27 1.79 -29.29
C ALA A 11 22.56 3.09 -29.73
N ILE A 12 21.82 3.72 -28.80
CA ILE A 12 21.12 4.99 -29.07
C ILE A 12 22.17 6.08 -29.26
N THR A 13 22.05 6.86 -30.34
CA THR A 13 22.94 8.00 -30.55
C THR A 13 22.47 9.23 -29.76
N PRO A 14 23.35 10.19 -29.45
CA PRO A 14 22.93 11.44 -28.81
C PRO A 14 21.87 12.19 -29.61
N GLU A 15 21.96 12.19 -30.94
CA GLU A 15 21.00 12.85 -31.83
C GLU A 15 19.60 12.23 -31.70
N GLU A 16 19.52 10.89 -31.67
CA GLU A 16 18.27 10.16 -31.44
C GLU A 16 17.70 10.39 -30.05
N TYR A 17 18.56 10.53 -29.03
CA TYR A 17 18.13 10.78 -27.65
C TYR A 17 17.54 12.19 -27.44
N PHE A 18 18.12 13.20 -28.10
CA PHE A 18 17.68 14.60 -27.96
C PHE A 18 16.58 15.01 -28.95
N ASP A 19 16.19 14.14 -29.89
CA ASP A 19 15.09 14.42 -30.81
C ASP A 19 13.72 14.15 -30.13
N PRO A 20 12.90 15.20 -29.86
CA PRO A 20 11.59 15.02 -29.26
C PRO A 20 10.59 14.27 -30.14
N ASN A 21 10.88 14.11 -31.44
CA ASN A 21 10.06 13.34 -32.38
C ASN A 21 10.50 11.89 -32.52
N PHE A 22 11.60 11.50 -31.87
CA PHE A 22 12.13 10.15 -31.92
C PHE A 22 11.62 9.31 -30.75
N GLU A 23 10.90 8.22 -31.04
CA GLU A 23 10.37 7.34 -30.00
C GLU A 23 11.45 6.38 -29.47
N LEU A 24 11.91 6.61 -28.25
CA LEU A 24 12.89 5.75 -27.59
C LEU A 24 12.33 4.40 -27.12
N GLN A 25 11.00 4.20 -27.10
CA GLN A 25 10.33 2.95 -26.70
C GLN A 25 10.78 2.42 -25.32
N GLY A 26 11.05 3.32 -24.37
CA GLY A 26 11.50 2.96 -23.02
C GLY A 26 12.97 2.53 -22.93
N ARG A 27 13.74 2.64 -24.02
CA ARG A 27 15.19 2.52 -24.02
C ARG A 27 15.81 3.79 -23.47
N ASP A 28 16.86 3.64 -22.68
CA ASP A 28 17.63 4.77 -22.16
C ASP A 28 19.06 4.71 -22.69
N ILE A 29 19.74 5.84 -22.66
CA ILE A 29 21.19 5.89 -22.78
C ILE A 29 21.79 5.42 -21.46
N GLY A 30 22.85 4.61 -21.50
CA GLY A 30 23.50 4.16 -20.27
C GLY A 30 23.30 2.68 -19.97
N ARG A 31 23.67 2.30 -18.74
CA ARG A 31 23.54 0.94 -18.25
C ARG A 31 22.08 0.63 -17.90
N PRO A 32 21.61 -0.62 -18.04
CA PRO A 32 20.27 -1.02 -17.63
C PRO A 32 20.00 -0.66 -16.16
N ILE A 33 18.83 -0.09 -15.90
CA ILE A 33 18.41 0.30 -14.54
C ILE A 33 18.08 -0.97 -13.75
N GLU A 34 18.84 -1.23 -12.69
CA GLU A 34 18.52 -2.29 -11.73
C GLU A 34 17.47 -1.79 -10.73
N LEU A 35 16.19 -2.08 -11.00
CA LEU A 35 15.06 -1.68 -10.15
C LEU A 35 14.52 -2.88 -9.38
N THR A 36 14.44 -2.79 -8.05
CA THR A 36 13.72 -3.77 -7.21
C THR A 36 12.41 -3.16 -6.69
N ILE A 37 11.27 -3.66 -7.15
CA ILE A 37 9.95 -3.24 -6.65
C ILE A 37 9.47 -4.22 -5.58
N ARG A 38 9.18 -3.72 -4.37
CA ARG A 38 8.55 -4.49 -3.30
C ARG A 38 7.09 -4.07 -3.14
N THR A 39 6.17 -4.97 -3.45
CA THR A 39 4.72 -4.70 -3.32
C THR A 39 4.13 -5.61 -2.25
N GLN A 40 3.69 -5.03 -1.13
CA GLN A 40 2.94 -5.74 -0.10
C GLN A 40 1.44 -5.57 -0.34
N LYS A 41 0.74 -6.67 -0.67
CA LYS A 41 -0.71 -6.64 -0.86
C LYS A 41 -1.40 -7.02 0.44
N PHE A 42 -2.27 -6.16 0.94
CA PHE A 42 -3.15 -6.44 2.07
C PHE A 42 -4.55 -6.79 1.55
N LYS A 43 -5.09 -7.95 1.95
CA LYS A 43 -6.48 -8.32 1.68
C LYS A 43 -7.29 -8.10 2.96
N GLY A 44 -7.97 -6.96 3.04
CA GLY A 44 -8.92 -6.70 4.12
C GLY A 44 -10.25 -7.42 3.88
N THR A 45 -10.79 -8.07 4.90
CA THR A 45 -12.13 -8.66 4.86
C THR A 45 -13.04 -7.84 5.79
N LEU A 46 -14.12 -7.27 5.24
CA LEU A 46 -15.13 -6.54 6.00
C LEU A 46 -16.40 -7.38 6.11
N TRP A 47 -16.95 -7.51 7.31
CA TRP A 47 -18.23 -8.16 7.58
C TRP A 47 -19.22 -7.09 8.04
N MET A 48 -20.38 -6.99 7.38
CA MET A 48 -21.42 -6.00 7.68
C MET A 48 -22.75 -6.71 7.90
N SER A 49 -23.57 -6.22 8.84
CA SER A 49 -24.93 -6.70 9.11
C SER A 49 -25.86 -5.49 9.24
N GLU A 50 -27.06 -5.55 8.67
CA GLU A 50 -28.05 -4.45 8.73
C GLU A 50 -28.72 -4.35 10.11
N GLU A 51 -29.02 -5.49 10.72
CA GLU A 51 -29.37 -5.60 12.14
C GLU A 51 -28.23 -6.30 12.87
N HIS A 52 -27.72 -5.67 13.92
CA HIS A 52 -26.71 -6.28 14.77
C HIS A 52 -27.41 -6.95 15.96
N PRO A 53 -27.23 -8.27 16.21
CA PRO A 53 -28.08 -8.99 17.16
C PRO A 53 -28.02 -8.44 18.60
N LEU A 54 -26.97 -7.68 18.96
CA LEU A 54 -26.77 -6.99 20.25
C LEU A 54 -25.71 -5.91 20.00
N SER A 55 -25.84 -4.64 20.44
CA SER A 55 -24.76 -3.63 20.31
C SER A 55 -23.44 -4.15 20.92
N LEU A 56 -22.52 -4.69 20.08
CA LEU A 56 -21.25 -5.24 20.55
C LEU A 56 -20.47 -4.19 21.33
N VAL A 57 -20.55 -2.94 20.88
CA VAL A 57 -19.85 -1.83 21.53
C VAL A 57 -20.37 -1.66 22.96
N GLU A 58 -21.68 -1.56 23.18
CA GLU A 58 -22.21 -1.32 24.52
C GLU A 58 -22.05 -2.51 25.46
N GLN A 59 -22.20 -3.74 24.95
CA GLN A 59 -22.15 -4.94 25.80
C GLN A 59 -20.75 -5.47 26.02
N VAL A 60 -19.83 -5.27 25.06
CA VAL A 60 -18.51 -5.91 25.08
C VAL A 60 -17.41 -4.94 25.51
N THR A 61 -17.62 -3.61 25.42
CA THR A 61 -16.67 -2.61 25.93
C THR A 61 -16.29 -2.82 27.40
N PRO A 62 -17.24 -3.06 28.35
CA PRO A 62 -16.87 -3.28 29.75
C PRO A 62 -15.98 -4.51 29.97
N ILE A 63 -16.19 -5.56 29.17
CA ILE A 63 -15.37 -6.79 29.21
C ILE A 63 -13.98 -6.50 28.65
N ILE A 64 -13.90 -5.80 27.53
CA ILE A 64 -12.65 -5.40 26.89
C ILE A 64 -11.83 -4.48 27.82
N ASP A 65 -12.46 -3.52 28.49
CA ASP A 65 -11.81 -2.62 29.44
C ASP A 65 -11.26 -3.34 30.67
N LEU A 66 -11.99 -4.35 31.15
CA LEU A 66 -11.53 -5.23 32.22
C LEU A 66 -10.29 -6.02 31.78
N MET A 67 -10.34 -6.63 30.60
CA MET A 67 -9.26 -7.48 30.08
C MET A 67 -8.05 -6.68 29.58
N ALA A 68 -8.23 -5.42 29.16
CA ALA A 68 -7.15 -4.55 28.72
C ALA A 68 -6.14 -4.22 29.83
N ARG A 69 -6.55 -4.32 31.11
CA ARG A 69 -5.66 -4.14 32.26
C ARG A 69 -4.64 -5.25 32.42
N THR A 70 -4.96 -6.45 31.92
CA THR A 70 -4.16 -7.67 32.11
C THR A 70 -3.57 -8.20 30.80
N SER A 71 -4.07 -7.74 29.64
CA SER A 71 -3.64 -8.19 28.32
C SER A 71 -3.39 -7.05 27.35
N THR A 72 -2.18 -7.02 26.79
CA THR A 72 -1.77 -6.06 25.75
C THR A 72 -2.57 -6.21 24.46
N HIS A 73 -3.09 -7.41 24.16
CA HIS A 73 -3.95 -7.64 23.00
C HIS A 73 -5.32 -6.96 23.17
N PHE A 74 -5.91 -7.02 24.37
CA PHE A 74 -7.17 -6.35 24.67
C PHE A 74 -7.03 -4.83 24.74
N ALA A 75 -5.89 -4.33 25.21
CA ALA A 75 -5.59 -2.90 25.15
C ALA A 75 -5.59 -2.38 23.70
N ARG A 76 -4.93 -3.09 22.79
CA ARG A 76 -4.93 -2.73 21.35
C ARG A 76 -6.32 -2.83 20.72
N LEU A 77 -7.11 -3.82 21.10
CA LEU A 77 -8.49 -3.98 20.62
C LEU A 77 -9.38 -2.83 21.11
N ARG A 78 -9.26 -2.43 22.38
CA ARG A 78 -9.94 -1.27 22.96
C ARG A 78 -9.59 0.00 22.20
N ASP A 79 -8.31 0.22 21.94
CA ASP A 79 -7.85 1.42 21.23
C ASP A 79 -8.37 1.42 19.78
N PHE A 80 -8.43 0.26 19.14
CA PHE A 80 -8.99 0.09 17.78
C PHE A 80 -10.49 0.40 17.71
N ILE A 81 -11.30 -0.05 18.67
CA ILE A 81 -12.74 0.21 18.70
C ILE A 81 -13.04 1.69 18.99
N ASN A 82 -12.21 2.35 19.81
CA ASN A 82 -12.34 3.77 20.12
C ASN A 82 -11.73 4.71 19.06
N LEU A 83 -11.06 4.16 18.05
CA LEU A 83 -10.41 4.93 17.02
C LEU A 83 -11.48 5.59 16.15
N ARG A 84 -11.62 6.91 16.26
CA ARG A 84 -12.44 7.69 15.33
C ARG A 84 -11.74 7.69 13.98
N PHE A 85 -12.27 6.93 13.04
CA PHE A 85 -11.73 6.93 11.70
C PHE A 85 -11.95 8.29 11.02
N PRO A 86 -10.98 8.78 10.24
CA PRO A 86 -11.15 10.00 9.46
C PRO A 86 -12.32 9.86 8.47
N PRO A 87 -13.01 10.96 8.13
CA PRO A 87 -14.13 10.93 7.18
C PRO A 87 -13.67 10.33 5.83
N GLY A 88 -14.42 9.34 5.33
CA GLY A 88 -14.08 8.57 4.12
C GLY A 88 -13.49 7.17 4.38
N PHE A 89 -13.27 6.80 5.64
CA PHE A 89 -12.88 5.44 6.01
C PHE A 89 -14.11 4.51 6.03
N PRO A 90 -14.06 3.31 5.42
CA PRO A 90 -15.24 2.47 5.18
C PRO A 90 -15.59 1.62 6.40
N VAL A 91 -15.75 2.25 7.57
CA VAL A 91 -16.23 1.60 8.79
C VAL A 91 -17.42 2.41 9.29
N LYS A 92 -18.62 1.85 9.14
CA LYS A 92 -19.80 2.29 9.90
C LYS A 92 -19.94 1.35 11.09
N ILE A 93 -19.85 1.91 12.30
CA ILE A 93 -20.16 1.25 13.57
C ILE A 93 -21.67 1.26 13.77
#